data_AF-A0A024U760-F1
#
_entry.id   AF-A0A024U760-F1
#
_cell.length_a   1.000
_cell.length_b   1.000
_cell.length_c   1.000
_cell.angle_alpha   90.00
_cell.angle_beta   90.00
_cell.angle_gamma   90.00
#
_symmetry.space_group_name_H-M   'P 1'
#
loop_
_entity.id
_entity.type
_entity.pdbx_description
1 polymer ?
#
loop_
_entity_poly.entity_id
_entity_poly.type
_entity_poly.pdbx_seq_one_letter_code
_entity_poly.pdbx_strand_id
1 'polypeptide(L)'
;MKQVHVLGTHEHKAVTWQDALNEIYDANHDSHDRPLTFLLATYKLQERVYVQREFEQIMASVKMDPNLLFFEEPHEQHYVAFLNRINRRRVQLCFSVGAVACFYYFYYEVHFLNAYRLAARDDDADMDKTISGPSEIALYWLSFGLIVPTFGVGVAATFVPWGRRRLESIVTFVYLVVAIGLIAKKCIQQAKGPIYALVILVIPLFNVTRMRFAYSAAVGWAIVIIYLTVEMAAGPDTSSKTVFTSLNYSMSVVAGMVSSYQKELLKRRNFVLGLNYSGSPDDVSSRIHSPYYAKEVLCRRWTQAFKHSDLERRFYRFWYLLDANAYESVNAGILHRTAYASWRYPLTGVCLNQTVLVLQDVTNLYGTTTQLISLAFRLGCIIPGYVFLFASMKYLSQLYTTKWVESGRIRAIPSLIMKSAHQSRHWRKQPRRGSFRWLQGTVKAMRKRLSKTIERYLLNMHRGYAPTVQYITSAVVLMHISLLGTHALIHPGWRANLTKAVVCRGQAHSSS
;
A
#
# COMPACT_ATOMS: atom_id res chain seq x y z
N MET A 1 -25.13 26.82 13.92
CA MET A 1 -25.16 25.44 13.39
C MET A 1 -26.05 25.43 12.15
N LYS A 2 -25.47 25.33 10.95
CA LYS A 2 -26.25 25.15 9.71
C LYS A 2 -26.59 23.68 9.56
N GLN A 3 -27.86 23.36 9.29
CA GLN A 3 -28.32 22.00 9.01
C GLN A 3 -27.59 21.44 7.77
N VAL A 4 -27.02 20.25 7.93
CA VAL A 4 -26.42 19.48 6.84
C VAL A 4 -27.54 18.73 6.14
N HIS A 5 -27.89 19.12 4.91
CA HIS A 5 -28.89 18.42 4.12
C HIS A 5 -28.31 17.13 3.53
N VAL A 6 -29.03 16.02 3.75
CA VAL A 6 -28.74 14.71 3.15
C VAL A 6 -29.20 14.71 1.69
N LEU A 7 -28.37 14.11 0.82
CA LEU A 7 -28.56 13.91 -0.62
C LEU A 7 -30.02 13.68 -1.03
N GLY A 8 -30.62 14.71 -1.64
CA GLY A 8 -31.79 14.56 -2.51
C GLY A 8 -31.35 14.12 -3.90
N THR A 9 -32.28 13.55 -4.68
CA THR A 9 -32.11 13.33 -6.11
C THR A 9 -32.07 14.70 -6.80
N HIS A 10 -30.87 15.18 -7.10
CA HIS A 10 -30.67 16.48 -7.74
C HIS A 10 -30.78 16.34 -9.27
N GLU A 11 -31.54 17.24 -9.90
CA GLU A 11 -31.53 17.43 -11.35
C GLU A 11 -30.18 18.07 -11.74
N HIS A 12 -29.22 17.23 -12.11
CA HIS A 12 -27.94 17.70 -12.61
C HIS A 12 -28.14 18.32 -14.00
N LYS A 13 -27.61 19.54 -14.21
CA LYS A 13 -27.46 20.12 -15.55
C LYS A 13 -26.87 19.05 -16.49
N ALA A 14 -27.52 18.78 -17.61
CA ALA A 14 -27.05 17.80 -18.58
C ALA A 14 -25.73 18.30 -19.17
N VAL A 15 -24.62 17.68 -18.76
CA VAL A 15 -23.26 17.98 -19.22
C VAL A 15 -22.77 16.73 -19.95
N THR A 16 -22.20 16.84 -21.14
CA THR A 16 -21.67 15.65 -21.81
C THR A 16 -20.42 15.16 -21.08
N TRP A 17 -20.07 13.87 -21.21
CA TRP A 17 -18.84 13.34 -20.63
C TRP A 17 -17.58 14.02 -21.18
N GLN A 18 -17.65 14.57 -22.40
CA GLN A 18 -16.59 15.36 -23.02
C GLN A 18 -16.45 16.72 -22.34
N ASP A 19 -17.56 17.40 -22.10
CA ASP A 19 -17.58 18.69 -21.40
C ASP A 19 -17.05 18.55 -19.97
N ALA A 20 -17.42 17.48 -19.27
CA ALA A 20 -16.89 17.19 -17.94
C ALA A 20 -15.36 16.96 -17.97
N LEU A 21 -14.84 16.23 -18.97
CA LEU A 21 -13.39 16.04 -19.13
C LEU A 21 -12.66 17.34 -19.48
N ASN A 22 -13.26 18.18 -20.32
CA ASN A 22 -12.72 19.48 -20.71
C ASN A 22 -12.72 20.45 -19.53
N GLU A 23 -13.77 20.47 -18.71
CA GLU A 23 -13.83 21.27 -17.49
C GLU A 23 -12.76 20.84 -16.48
N ILE A 24 -12.56 19.53 -16.27
CA ILE A 24 -11.48 19.01 -15.43
C ILE A 24 -10.11 19.40 -16.01
N TYR A 25 -9.94 19.30 -17.33
CA TYR A 25 -8.71 19.68 -18.00
C TYR A 25 -8.41 21.17 -17.81
N ASP A 26 -9.39 22.04 -18.03
CA ASP A 26 -9.27 23.49 -17.89
C ASP A 26 -9.00 23.91 -16.45
N ALA A 27 -9.66 23.28 -15.47
CA ALA A 27 -9.40 23.50 -14.05
C ALA A 27 -7.97 23.12 -13.64
N ASN A 28 -7.39 22.11 -14.28
CA ASN A 28 -6.01 21.66 -14.07
C ASN A 28 -5.02 22.23 -15.11
N HIS A 29 -5.46 23.16 -15.95
CA HIS A 29 -4.63 23.80 -16.94
C HIS A 29 -3.79 24.89 -16.28
N ASP A 30 -2.54 24.56 -15.95
CA ASP A 30 -1.54 25.58 -15.63
C ASP A 30 -1.44 26.54 -16.82
N SER A 31 -1.80 27.80 -16.58
CA SER A 31 -1.92 28.84 -17.60
C SER A 31 -0.56 29.35 -18.11
N HIS A 32 0.39 28.45 -18.35
CA HIS A 32 1.71 28.79 -18.85
C HIS A 32 1.73 29.08 -20.37
N ASP A 33 0.66 28.73 -21.09
CA ASP A 33 0.59 28.85 -22.56
C ASP A 33 -0.23 30.04 -23.07
N ARG A 34 -0.75 30.91 -22.17
CA ARG A 34 -1.38 32.18 -22.56
C ARG A 34 -0.49 33.34 -22.10
N PRO A 35 -0.32 34.42 -22.88
CA PRO A 35 0.30 35.64 -22.38
C PRO A 35 -0.58 36.18 -21.25
N LEU A 36 -0.20 35.94 -19.99
CA LEU A 36 -0.90 36.49 -18.84
C LEU A 36 -0.47 37.93 -18.64
N THR A 37 -1.42 38.84 -18.77
CA THR A 37 -1.31 40.18 -18.20
C THR A 37 -1.10 40.06 -16.69
N PHE A 38 -0.26 40.93 -16.11
CA PHE A 38 0.05 40.95 -14.67
C PHE A 38 -1.20 40.88 -13.77
N LEU A 39 -2.27 41.56 -14.17
CA LEU A 39 -3.55 41.64 -13.45
C LEU A 39 -4.32 40.30 -13.45
N LEU A 40 -4.27 39.56 -14.56
CA LEU A 40 -4.87 38.22 -14.63
C LEU A 40 -4.07 37.23 -13.78
N ALA A 41 -2.76 37.40 -13.69
CA ALA A 41 -1.90 36.57 -12.85
C ALA A 41 -2.14 36.80 -11.36
N THR A 42 -2.33 38.04 -10.93
CA THR A 42 -2.65 38.38 -9.53
C THR A 42 -4.03 37.89 -9.14
N TYR A 43 -5.05 38.07 -10.00
CA TYR A 43 -6.41 37.58 -9.75
C TYR A 43 -6.45 36.06 -9.58
N LYS A 44 -5.80 35.31 -10.49
CA LYS A 44 -5.71 33.84 -10.38
C LYS A 44 -4.93 33.38 -9.15
N LEU A 45 -3.94 34.15 -8.72
CA LEU A 45 -3.20 33.83 -7.50
C LEU A 45 -4.06 34.04 -6.26
N GLN A 46 -4.84 35.12 -6.21
CA GLN A 46 -5.81 35.36 -5.14
C GLN A 46 -6.90 34.28 -5.11
N GLU A 47 -7.44 33.89 -6.26
CA GLU A 47 -8.42 32.81 -6.38
C GLU A 47 -7.85 31.48 -5.85
N ARG A 48 -6.62 31.12 -6.24
CA ARG A 48 -5.96 29.90 -5.73
C ARG A 48 -5.76 29.94 -4.22
N VAL A 49 -5.33 31.07 -3.66
CA VAL A 49 -5.13 31.24 -2.21
C VAL A 49 -6.47 31.17 -1.48
N TYR A 50 -7.52 31.76 -2.04
CA TYR A 50 -8.87 31.73 -1.48
C TYR A 50 -9.42 30.29 -1.44
N VAL A 51 -9.37 29.57 -2.57
CA VAL A 51 -9.81 28.17 -2.66
C VAL A 51 -9.05 27.28 -1.68
N GLN A 52 -7.73 27.49 -1.55
CA GLN A 52 -6.92 26.74 -0.59
C GLN A 52 -7.37 27.01 0.86
N ARG A 53 -7.62 28.27 1.21
CA ARG A 53 -8.06 28.66 2.56
C ARG A 53 -9.45 28.11 2.90
N GLU A 54 -10.38 28.17 1.96
CA GLU A 54 -11.71 27.56 2.10
C GLU A 54 -11.58 26.05 2.31
N PHE A 55 -10.76 25.37 1.50
CA PHE A 55 -10.52 23.94 1.66
C PHE A 55 -9.94 23.60 3.04
N GLU A 56 -8.95 24.36 3.52
CA GLU A 56 -8.36 24.19 4.86
C GLU A 56 -9.39 24.40 5.97
N GLN A 57 -10.28 25.40 5.85
CA GLN A 57 -11.35 25.66 6.81
C GLN A 57 -12.40 24.54 6.82
N ILE A 58 -12.77 24.05 5.64
CA ILE A 58 -13.66 22.91 5.49
C ILE A 58 -13.05 21.67 6.15
N MET A 59 -11.75 21.40 5.96
CA MET A 59 -11.07 20.28 6.63
C MET A 59 -11.03 20.46 8.14
N ALA A 60 -10.75 21.68 8.61
CA ALA A 60 -10.73 22.00 10.04
C ALA A 60 -12.12 21.82 10.68
N SER A 61 -13.20 21.99 9.92
CA SER A 61 -14.57 21.83 10.44
C SER A 61 -14.93 20.39 10.79
N VAL A 62 -14.33 19.40 10.11
CA VAL A 62 -14.65 17.97 10.31
C VAL A 62 -13.81 17.32 11.42
N LYS A 63 -12.76 18.03 11.91
CA LYS A 63 -11.88 17.62 13.03
C LYS A 63 -11.56 16.13 13.04
N MET A 64 -10.67 15.72 12.15
CA MET A 64 -10.22 14.33 12.04
C MET A 64 -9.03 14.05 12.97
N ASP A 65 -9.07 12.94 13.71
CA ASP A 65 -7.90 12.44 14.44
C ASP A 65 -6.81 12.00 13.44
N PRO A 66 -5.59 12.57 13.48
CA PRO A 66 -4.53 12.22 12.53
C PRO A 66 -4.03 10.77 12.67
N ASN A 67 -4.19 10.13 13.83
CA ASN A 67 -3.66 8.80 14.11
C ASN A 67 -4.68 7.69 13.79
N LEU A 68 -5.91 7.87 14.26
CA LEU A 68 -6.97 6.87 14.10
C LEU A 68 -7.90 7.14 12.91
N LEU A 69 -7.80 8.33 12.32
CA LEU A 69 -8.59 8.81 11.19
C LEU A 69 -10.09 8.98 11.47
N PHE A 70 -10.56 8.91 12.71
CA PHE A 70 -11.97 9.14 13.03
C PHE A 70 -12.35 10.61 12.86
N PHE A 71 -13.56 10.86 12.35
CA PHE A 71 -14.18 12.18 12.38
C PHE A 71 -14.91 12.41 13.71
N GLU A 72 -15.11 13.69 14.07
CA GLU A 72 -16.03 14.05 15.16
C GLU A 72 -17.47 13.67 14.75
N GLU A 73 -18.27 13.14 15.68
CA GLU A 73 -19.67 12.86 15.43
C GLU A 73 -20.43 14.18 15.14
N PRO A 74 -21.36 14.22 14.16
CA PRO A 74 -22.02 13.10 13.47
C PRO A 74 -21.38 12.65 12.15
N HIS A 75 -20.29 13.27 11.69
CA HIS A 75 -19.72 13.02 10.36
C HIS A 75 -19.22 11.59 10.17
N GLU A 76 -18.72 10.95 11.24
CA GLU A 76 -18.25 9.56 11.20
C GLU A 76 -19.40 8.58 10.85
N GLN A 77 -20.61 8.80 11.37
CA GLN A 77 -21.75 7.91 11.11
C GLN A 77 -22.17 7.97 9.63
N HIS A 78 -22.16 9.17 9.04
CA HIS A 78 -22.42 9.35 7.61
C HIS A 78 -21.32 8.72 6.74
N TYR A 79 -20.05 8.85 7.15
CA TYR A 79 -18.94 8.20 6.47
C TYR A 79 -19.05 6.67 6.51
N VAL A 80 -19.40 6.08 7.65
CA VAL A 80 -19.60 4.63 7.80
C VAL A 80 -20.76 4.14 6.91
N ALA A 81 -21.87 4.87 6.86
CA ALA A 81 -23.00 4.52 5.98
C ALA A 81 -22.60 4.55 4.49
N PHE A 82 -21.83 5.56 4.09
CA PHE A 82 -21.26 5.68 2.74
C PHE A 82 -20.31 4.51 2.42
N LEU A 83 -19.41 4.18 3.36
CA LEU A 83 -18.43 3.10 3.21
C LEU A 83 -19.12 1.74 3.05
N ASN A 84 -20.12 1.45 3.89
CA ASN A 84 -20.90 0.23 3.83
C ASN A 84 -21.60 0.06 2.47
N ARG A 85 -22.12 1.15 1.88
CA ARG A 85 -22.77 1.11 0.57
C ARG A 85 -21.80 0.77 -0.56
N ILE A 86 -20.62 1.39 -0.57
CA ILE A 86 -19.64 1.23 -1.65
C ILE A 86 -18.88 -0.09 -1.56
N ASN A 87 -18.51 -0.51 -0.35
CA ASN A 87 -17.68 -1.69 -0.14
C ASN A 87 -18.47 -3.01 -0.15
N ARG A 88 -19.80 -2.98 -0.03
CA ARG A 88 -20.64 -4.20 0.03
C ARG A 88 -20.29 -5.23 -1.06
N ARG A 89 -20.28 -4.81 -2.33
CA ARG A 89 -19.96 -5.72 -3.47
C ARG A 89 -18.54 -6.27 -3.38
N ARG A 90 -17.59 -5.48 -2.89
CA ARG A 90 -16.19 -5.90 -2.73
C ARG A 90 -16.06 -6.97 -1.65
N VAL A 91 -16.73 -6.78 -0.51
CA VAL A 91 -16.78 -7.76 0.59
C VAL A 91 -17.44 -9.06 0.12
N GLN A 92 -18.56 -8.97 -0.60
CA GLN A 92 -19.23 -10.13 -1.19
C GLN A 92 -18.32 -10.93 -2.11
N LEU A 93 -17.66 -10.26 -3.05
CA LEU A 93 -16.72 -10.91 -3.97
C LEU A 93 -15.53 -11.51 -3.22
N CYS A 94 -14.97 -10.78 -2.25
CA CYS A 94 -13.84 -11.24 -1.45
C CYS A 94 -14.18 -12.51 -0.67
N PHE A 95 -15.34 -12.55 -0.02
CA PHE A 95 -15.78 -13.72 0.74
C PHE A 95 -16.17 -14.89 -0.16
N SER A 96 -16.77 -14.63 -1.32
CA SER A 96 -17.11 -15.69 -2.28
C SER A 96 -15.84 -16.35 -2.83
N VAL A 97 -14.84 -15.53 -3.22
CA VAL A 97 -13.53 -16.04 -3.66
C VAL A 97 -12.81 -16.75 -2.51
N GLY A 98 -12.89 -16.22 -1.29
CA GLY A 98 -12.34 -16.87 -0.09
C GLY A 98 -12.97 -18.24 0.17
N ALA A 99 -14.30 -18.35 0.10
CA ALA A 99 -15.03 -19.61 0.25
C ALA A 99 -14.60 -20.64 -0.79
N VAL A 100 -14.56 -20.26 -2.06
CA VAL A 100 -14.15 -21.15 -3.17
C VAL A 100 -12.70 -21.58 -3.01
N ALA A 101 -11.79 -20.65 -2.67
CA ALA A 101 -10.38 -20.95 -2.47
C ALA A 101 -10.15 -21.88 -1.28
N CYS A 102 -10.82 -21.65 -0.14
CA CYS A 102 -10.75 -22.52 1.03
C CYS A 102 -11.37 -23.89 0.77
N PHE A 103 -12.47 -23.95 0.03
CA PHE A 103 -13.08 -25.22 -0.38
C PHE A 103 -12.16 -26.01 -1.30
N TYR A 104 -11.57 -25.36 -2.31
CA TYR A 104 -10.58 -25.99 -3.20
C TYR A 104 -9.33 -26.44 -2.43
N TYR A 105 -8.85 -25.63 -1.49
CA TYR A 105 -7.72 -25.99 -0.65
C TYR A 105 -8.01 -27.22 0.22
N PHE A 106 -9.20 -27.27 0.83
CA PHE A 106 -9.67 -28.45 1.56
C PHE A 106 -9.76 -29.69 0.65
N TYR A 107 -10.41 -29.56 -0.52
CA TYR A 107 -10.53 -30.65 -1.50
C TYR A 107 -9.14 -31.18 -1.91
N TYR A 108 -8.19 -30.27 -2.15
CA TYR A 108 -6.83 -30.61 -2.51
C TYR A 108 -6.11 -31.39 -1.39
N GLU A 109 -6.25 -30.97 -0.14
CA GLU A 109 -5.62 -31.64 1.00
C GLU A 109 -6.20 -33.03 1.28
N VAL A 110 -7.52 -33.20 1.13
CA VAL A 110 -8.20 -34.49 1.32
C VAL A 110 -7.81 -35.46 0.22
N HIS A 111 -7.96 -35.07 -1.05
CA HIS A 111 -7.86 -36.02 -2.17
C HIS A 111 -6.44 -36.23 -2.69
N PHE A 112 -5.59 -35.20 -2.69
CA PHE A 112 -4.24 -35.30 -3.29
C PHE A 112 -3.14 -35.49 -2.25
N LEU A 113 -3.25 -34.81 -1.10
CA LEU A 113 -2.21 -34.87 -0.07
C LEU A 113 -2.47 -35.96 0.98
N ASN A 114 -3.66 -36.57 1.01
CA ASN A 114 -4.11 -37.46 2.10
C ASN A 114 -3.77 -36.89 3.49
N ALA A 115 -3.79 -35.56 3.64
CA ALA A 115 -3.26 -34.88 4.82
C ALA A 115 -4.05 -35.16 6.10
N TYR A 116 -5.23 -35.77 5.97
CA TYR A 116 -6.13 -36.16 7.05
C TYR A 116 -6.06 -37.67 7.36
N ARG A 117 -5.50 -38.48 6.45
CA ARG A 117 -5.26 -39.92 6.64
C ARG A 117 -3.78 -40.15 6.92
N LEU A 118 -3.38 -40.12 8.19
CA LEU A 118 -2.16 -40.80 8.61
C LEU A 118 -2.45 -42.30 8.61
N ALA A 119 -2.26 -42.94 7.46
CA ALA A 119 -2.13 -44.39 7.40
C ALA A 119 -0.78 -44.75 8.01
N ALA A 120 -0.79 -45.64 8.99
CA ALA A 120 0.36 -46.43 9.38
C ALA A 120 1.03 -46.94 8.11
N ARG A 121 2.24 -46.43 7.83
CA ARG A 121 3.12 -47.06 6.86
C ARG A 121 3.96 -48.02 7.69
N ASP A 122 3.67 -49.30 7.52
CA ASP A 122 4.50 -50.41 8.00
C ASP A 122 5.96 -50.09 7.70
N ASP A 123 6.77 -49.87 8.74
CA ASP A 123 8.16 -50.36 8.86
C ASP A 123 8.98 -49.79 10.02
N ASP A 124 8.53 -48.79 10.79
CA ASP A 124 9.33 -48.30 11.92
C ASP A 124 8.60 -48.44 13.26
N ALA A 125 9.14 -49.34 14.08
CA ALA A 125 8.80 -49.58 15.46
C ALA A 125 9.17 -48.36 16.33
N ASP A 126 8.32 -47.34 16.33
CA ASP A 126 8.25 -46.35 17.40
C ASP A 126 6.80 -45.85 17.53
N MET A 127 6.02 -46.65 18.27
CA MET A 127 4.63 -46.42 18.60
C MET A 127 4.50 -45.24 19.59
N ASP A 128 4.18 -44.03 19.11
CA ASP A 128 3.35 -43.08 19.89
C ASP A 128 2.76 -41.86 19.15
N LYS A 129 2.77 -41.80 17.81
CA LYS A 129 2.21 -40.62 17.08
C LYS A 129 1.24 -41.00 15.96
N THR A 130 0.31 -41.87 16.28
CA THR A 130 -0.88 -42.09 15.45
C THR A 130 -1.90 -40.98 15.78
N ILE A 131 -2.14 -40.07 14.83
CA ILE A 131 -3.25 -39.10 14.89
C ILE A 131 -4.55 -39.94 14.88
N SER A 132 -5.09 -40.19 16.07
CA SER A 132 -6.23 -41.08 16.31
C SER A 132 -7.53 -40.49 15.73
N GLY A 133 -8.49 -41.34 15.38
CA GLY A 133 -9.76 -40.98 14.70
C GLY A 133 -10.50 -39.70 15.17
N PRO A 134 -10.50 -39.31 16.46
CA PRO A 134 -11.11 -38.04 16.91
C PRO A 134 -10.50 -36.78 16.29
N SER A 135 -9.19 -36.81 16.03
CA SER A 135 -8.43 -35.67 15.50
C SER A 135 -8.59 -35.51 13.98
N GLU A 136 -8.80 -36.60 13.24
CA GLU A 136 -9.22 -36.55 11.83
C GLU A 136 -10.60 -35.90 11.69
N ILE A 137 -11.58 -36.33 12.49
CA ILE A 137 -12.94 -35.74 12.51
C ILE A 137 -12.87 -34.24 12.86
N ALA A 138 -12.06 -33.86 13.85
CA ALA A 138 -11.86 -32.46 14.22
C ALA A 138 -11.31 -31.62 13.06
N LEU A 139 -10.39 -32.18 12.25
CA LEU A 139 -9.82 -31.49 11.10
C LEU A 139 -10.80 -31.31 9.94
N TYR A 140 -11.66 -32.31 9.68
CA TYR A 140 -12.78 -32.19 8.75
C TYR A 140 -13.78 -31.13 9.22
N TRP A 141 -14.17 -31.15 10.49
CA TRP A 141 -15.07 -30.16 11.08
C TRP A 141 -14.50 -28.75 11.01
N LEU A 142 -13.21 -28.60 11.28
CA LEU A 142 -12.60 -27.29 11.31
C LEU A 142 -12.42 -26.72 9.88
N SER A 143 -12.06 -27.56 8.91
CA SER A 143 -11.85 -27.11 7.53
C SER A 143 -13.16 -26.93 6.76
N PHE A 144 -14.03 -27.94 6.78
CA PHE A 144 -15.28 -27.92 6.02
C PHE A 144 -16.48 -27.42 6.83
N GLY A 145 -16.51 -27.63 8.15
CA GLY A 145 -17.62 -27.19 9.02
C GLY A 145 -17.47 -25.76 9.56
N LEU A 146 -16.24 -25.28 9.77
CA LEU A 146 -15.99 -23.94 10.32
C LEU A 146 -15.49 -22.95 9.25
N ILE A 147 -14.33 -23.20 8.62
CA ILE A 147 -13.67 -22.21 7.76
C ILE A 147 -14.51 -21.87 6.52
N VAL A 148 -14.91 -22.87 5.73
CA VAL A 148 -15.67 -22.64 4.49
C VAL A 148 -17.06 -22.02 4.77
N PRO A 149 -17.86 -22.53 5.73
CA PRO A 149 -19.18 -21.98 6.01
C PRO A 149 -19.11 -20.58 6.59
N THR A 150 -18.06 -20.23 7.34
CA THR A 150 -17.91 -18.87 7.88
C THR A 150 -17.85 -17.82 6.76
N PHE A 151 -17.17 -18.10 5.64
CA PHE A 151 -17.22 -17.21 4.47
C PHE A 151 -18.61 -17.17 3.82
N GLY A 152 -19.28 -18.32 3.71
CA GLY A 152 -20.64 -18.39 3.16
C GLY A 152 -21.67 -17.61 3.99
N VAL A 153 -21.64 -17.78 5.32
CA VAL A 153 -22.45 -17.02 6.28
C VAL A 153 -22.11 -15.53 6.20
N GLY A 154 -20.82 -15.19 6.07
CA GLY A 154 -20.39 -13.81 5.84
C GLY A 154 -21.03 -13.18 4.60
N VAL A 155 -21.08 -13.91 3.48
CA VAL A 155 -21.78 -13.47 2.25
C VAL A 155 -23.28 -13.32 2.50
N ALA A 156 -23.93 -14.32 3.07
CA ALA A 156 -25.36 -14.29 3.38
C ALA A 156 -25.75 -13.10 4.27
N ALA A 157 -24.93 -12.82 5.30
CA ALA A 157 -25.12 -11.71 6.22
C ALA A 157 -25.09 -10.35 5.51
N THR A 158 -24.33 -10.20 4.42
CA THR A 158 -24.32 -8.94 3.63
C THR A 158 -25.63 -8.65 2.89
N PHE A 159 -26.48 -9.66 2.66
CA PHE A 159 -27.78 -9.47 2.03
C PHE A 159 -28.83 -8.98 3.02
N VAL A 160 -28.67 -9.28 4.31
CA VAL A 160 -29.61 -8.91 5.38
C VAL A 160 -29.52 -7.42 5.71
N PRO A 161 -30.64 -6.69 5.90
CA PRO A 161 -30.65 -5.26 6.22
C PRO A 161 -29.81 -4.89 7.44
N TRP A 162 -29.81 -5.73 8.48
CA TRP A 162 -28.96 -5.56 9.67
C TRP A 162 -27.48 -5.66 9.33
N GLY A 163 -27.08 -6.68 8.57
CA GLY A 163 -25.69 -6.86 8.17
C GLY A 163 -25.17 -5.79 7.21
N ARG A 164 -26.06 -5.21 6.37
CA ARG A 164 -25.72 -4.04 5.53
C ARG A 164 -25.30 -2.82 6.36
N ARG A 165 -25.84 -2.65 7.57
CA ARG A 165 -25.48 -1.54 8.47
C ARG A 165 -24.23 -1.84 9.29
N ARG A 166 -23.89 -3.12 9.50
CA ARG A 166 -22.78 -3.58 10.33
C ARG A 166 -21.74 -4.41 9.56
N LEU A 167 -21.41 -3.95 8.35
CA LEU A 167 -20.49 -4.68 7.47
C LEU A 167 -19.11 -4.88 8.11
N GLU A 168 -18.63 -3.88 8.86
CA GLU A 168 -17.35 -3.94 9.57
C GLU A 168 -17.31 -5.05 10.61
N SER A 169 -18.35 -5.17 11.44
CA SER A 169 -18.46 -6.23 12.44
C SER A 169 -18.47 -7.61 11.80
N ILE A 170 -19.19 -7.78 10.68
CA ILE A 170 -19.20 -9.05 9.93
C ILE A 170 -17.79 -9.39 9.43
N VAL A 171 -17.09 -8.41 8.83
CA VAL A 171 -15.73 -8.62 8.35
C VAL A 171 -14.79 -8.99 9.48
N THR A 172 -14.77 -8.21 10.56
CA THR A 172 -13.95 -8.51 11.73
C THR A 172 -14.20 -9.92 12.25
N PHE A 173 -15.46 -10.33 12.37
CA PHE A 173 -15.84 -11.66 12.86
C PHE A 173 -15.36 -12.77 11.92
N VAL A 174 -15.67 -12.68 10.62
CA VAL A 174 -15.29 -13.69 9.62
C VAL A 174 -13.77 -13.88 9.58
N TYR A 175 -13.01 -12.80 9.53
CA TYR A 175 -11.55 -12.88 9.49
C TYR A 175 -10.96 -13.48 10.77
N LEU A 176 -11.49 -13.12 11.94
CA LEU A 176 -11.01 -13.64 13.21
C LEU A 176 -11.31 -15.14 13.34
N VAL A 177 -12.54 -15.57 13.03
CA VAL A 177 -12.95 -16.98 13.11
C VAL A 177 -12.16 -17.84 12.13
N VAL A 178 -11.99 -17.39 10.87
CA VAL A 178 -11.20 -18.11 9.88
C VAL A 178 -9.73 -18.18 10.28
N ALA A 179 -9.16 -17.10 10.81
CA ALA A 179 -7.78 -17.09 11.30
C ALA A 179 -7.58 -18.07 12.46
N ILE A 180 -8.46 -18.04 13.47
CA ILE A 180 -8.44 -18.98 14.59
C ILE A 180 -8.57 -20.41 14.09
N GLY A 181 -9.48 -20.68 13.15
CA GLY A 181 -9.60 -21.98 12.51
C GLY A 181 -8.28 -22.44 11.89
N LEU A 182 -7.65 -21.61 11.05
CA LEU A 182 -6.38 -21.95 10.41
C LEU A 182 -5.24 -22.21 11.42
N ILE A 183 -5.21 -21.44 12.52
CA ILE A 183 -4.22 -21.63 13.60
C ILE A 183 -4.47 -22.95 14.32
N ALA A 184 -5.70 -23.20 14.77
CA ALA A 184 -6.08 -24.44 15.44
C ALA A 184 -5.86 -25.67 14.54
N LYS A 185 -6.13 -25.55 13.23
CA LYS A 185 -5.80 -26.58 12.25
C LYS A 185 -4.33 -26.99 12.32
N LYS A 186 -3.43 -26.00 12.34
CA LYS A 186 -1.98 -26.25 12.40
C LYS A 186 -1.61 -26.98 13.69
N CYS A 187 -2.17 -26.58 14.82
CA CYS A 187 -1.90 -27.23 16.10
C CYS A 187 -2.31 -28.71 16.10
N ILE A 188 -3.48 -29.03 15.53
CA ILE A 188 -3.96 -30.41 15.45
C ILE A 188 -3.13 -31.24 14.47
N GLN A 189 -2.75 -30.67 13.32
CA GLN A 189 -1.92 -31.36 12.32
C GLN A 189 -0.45 -31.51 12.74
N GLN A 190 0.00 -30.79 13.77
CA GLN A 190 1.42 -30.66 14.15
C GLN A 190 2.33 -30.38 12.93
N ALA A 191 1.80 -29.63 11.95
CA ALA A 191 2.45 -29.42 10.67
C ALA A 191 3.64 -28.46 10.84
N LYS A 192 4.82 -28.88 10.39
CA LYS A 192 6.04 -28.07 10.44
C LYS A 192 5.98 -26.96 9.38
N GLY A 193 6.23 -25.71 9.81
CA GLY A 193 6.39 -24.56 8.91
C GLY A 193 5.31 -23.48 9.04
N PRO A 194 5.40 -22.42 8.19
CA PRO A 194 4.48 -21.29 8.25
C PRO A 194 3.11 -21.61 7.63
N ILE A 195 2.05 -21.08 8.22
CA ILE A 195 0.69 -21.10 7.65
C ILE A 195 0.61 -20.06 6.52
N TYR A 196 0.86 -20.48 5.28
CA TYR A 196 0.76 -19.58 4.13
C TYR A 196 -0.67 -19.04 3.93
N ALA A 197 -1.69 -19.85 4.23
CA ALA A 197 -3.09 -19.44 4.15
C ALA A 197 -3.39 -18.22 5.04
N LEU A 198 -2.73 -18.10 6.20
CA LEU A 198 -2.91 -16.96 7.10
C LEU A 198 -2.35 -15.66 6.50
N VAL A 199 -1.19 -15.72 5.83
CA VAL A 199 -0.62 -14.56 5.12
C VAL A 199 -1.52 -14.13 3.97
N ILE A 200 -2.00 -15.11 3.19
CA ILE A 200 -2.91 -14.87 2.08
C ILE A 200 -4.22 -14.24 2.57
N LEU A 201 -4.69 -14.61 3.77
CA LEU A 201 -5.87 -14.02 4.41
C LEU A 201 -5.65 -12.55 4.82
N VAL A 202 -4.46 -12.16 5.26
CA VAL A 202 -4.15 -10.77 5.68
C VAL A 202 -4.17 -9.78 4.50
N ILE A 203 -3.83 -10.22 3.28
CA ILE A 203 -3.82 -9.37 2.09
C ILE A 203 -5.20 -8.73 1.80
N PRO A 204 -6.29 -9.50 1.65
CA PRO A 204 -7.60 -8.93 1.39
C PRO A 204 -8.17 -8.15 2.58
N LEU A 205 -7.79 -8.48 3.82
CA LEU A 205 -8.17 -7.72 5.03
C LEU A 205 -7.78 -6.24 4.92
N PHE A 206 -6.55 -5.94 4.51
CA PHE A 206 -6.07 -4.56 4.39
C PHE A 206 -6.35 -3.91 3.03
N ASN A 207 -6.47 -4.69 1.95
CA ASN A 207 -6.50 -4.13 0.59
C ASN A 207 -7.86 -4.17 -0.12
N VAL A 208 -8.63 -5.25 0.07
CA VAL A 208 -9.80 -5.56 -0.75
C VAL A 208 -11.10 -5.18 -0.05
N THR A 209 -11.26 -5.57 1.21
CA THR A 209 -12.46 -5.27 2.02
C THR A 209 -12.61 -3.77 2.28
N ARG A 210 -11.48 -3.05 2.34
CA ARG A 210 -11.40 -1.58 2.41
C ARG A 210 -12.13 -1.00 3.64
N MET A 211 -12.14 -1.75 4.73
CA MET A 211 -12.67 -1.33 6.03
C MET A 211 -11.83 -0.22 6.68
N ARG A 212 -12.33 0.33 7.79
CA ARG A 212 -11.60 1.30 8.59
C ARG A 212 -10.27 0.72 9.09
N PHE A 213 -9.27 1.58 9.16
CA PHE A 213 -7.88 1.32 9.44
C PHE A 213 -7.73 0.83 10.87
N ALA A 214 -8.36 1.50 11.83
CA ALA A 214 -8.34 1.10 13.23
C ALA A 214 -8.81 -0.35 13.43
N TYR A 215 -9.94 -0.72 12.82
CA TYR A 215 -10.47 -2.09 12.89
C TYR A 215 -9.58 -3.10 12.18
N SER A 216 -9.12 -2.78 10.97
CA SER A 216 -8.26 -3.69 10.20
C SER A 216 -6.91 -3.92 10.91
N ALA A 217 -6.34 -2.87 11.50
CA ALA A 217 -5.13 -2.94 12.31
C ALA A 217 -5.33 -3.76 13.59
N ALA A 218 -6.44 -3.52 14.31
CA ALA A 218 -6.77 -4.28 15.51
C ALA A 218 -6.94 -5.78 15.20
N VAL A 219 -7.65 -6.12 14.13
CA VAL A 219 -7.82 -7.53 13.69
C VAL A 219 -6.48 -8.14 13.25
N GLY A 220 -5.67 -7.41 12.47
CA GLY A 220 -4.36 -7.89 12.05
C GLY A 220 -3.44 -8.21 13.23
N TRP A 221 -3.36 -7.31 14.22
CA TRP A 221 -2.57 -7.55 15.43
C TRP A 221 -3.17 -8.65 16.32
N ALA A 222 -4.49 -8.72 16.44
CA ALA A 222 -5.15 -9.80 17.17
C ALA A 222 -4.77 -11.17 16.58
N ILE A 223 -4.76 -11.33 15.25
CA ILE A 223 -4.33 -12.57 14.58
C ILE A 223 -2.88 -12.92 14.93
N VAL A 224 -1.97 -11.95 14.88
CA VAL A 224 -0.54 -12.16 15.21
C VAL A 224 -0.37 -12.55 16.67
N ILE A 225 -1.07 -11.87 17.59
CA ILE A 225 -1.00 -12.14 19.03
C ILE A 225 -1.56 -13.54 19.32
N ILE A 226 -2.74 -13.88 18.77
CA ILE A 226 -3.35 -15.21 18.94
C ILE A 226 -2.43 -16.30 18.39
N TYR A 227 -1.83 -16.09 17.22
CA TYR A 227 -0.86 -17.04 16.66
C TYR A 227 0.33 -17.22 17.61
N LEU A 228 0.91 -16.13 18.10
CA LEU A 228 2.06 -16.18 19.01
C LEU A 228 1.72 -16.88 20.33
N THR A 229 0.57 -16.56 20.94
CA THR A 229 0.17 -17.17 22.22
C THR A 229 -0.11 -18.66 22.08
N VAL A 230 -0.81 -19.07 21.02
CA VAL A 230 -1.12 -20.49 20.76
C VAL A 230 0.15 -21.29 20.48
N GLU A 231 1.08 -20.76 19.68
CA GLU A 231 2.34 -21.45 19.39
C GLU A 231 3.26 -21.53 20.62
N MET A 232 3.29 -20.50 21.46
CA MET A 232 4.03 -20.54 22.72
C MET A 232 3.42 -21.56 23.69
N ALA A 233 2.09 -21.69 23.72
CA ALA A 233 1.39 -22.65 24.56
C ALA A 233 1.50 -24.10 24.06
N ALA A 234 1.56 -24.32 22.75
CA ALA A 234 1.71 -25.65 22.13
C ALA A 234 3.14 -26.23 22.27
N GLY A 235 4.08 -25.46 22.84
CA GLY A 235 5.49 -25.80 22.93
C GLY A 235 6.25 -25.19 21.76
N PRO A 236 7.12 -24.17 21.99
CA PRO A 236 7.85 -23.53 20.89
C PRO A 236 8.76 -24.56 20.20
N ASP A 237 8.74 -24.58 18.87
CA ASP A 237 9.67 -25.39 18.08
C ASP A 237 11.12 -25.06 18.50
N THR A 238 11.92 -26.09 18.80
CA THR A 238 13.30 -26.00 19.32
C THR A 238 14.31 -25.27 18.44
N SER A 239 13.89 -24.70 17.30
CA SER A 239 14.77 -24.14 16.26
C SER A 239 14.53 -22.66 15.92
N SER A 240 13.94 -21.86 16.81
CA SER A 240 13.65 -20.42 16.60
C SER A 240 12.69 -20.10 15.43
N LYS A 241 12.17 -21.11 14.72
CA LYS A 241 11.30 -20.98 13.54
C LYS A 241 9.97 -20.32 13.85
N THR A 242 9.44 -20.51 15.06
CA THR A 242 8.20 -19.86 15.53
C THR A 242 8.38 -18.34 15.59
N VAL A 243 9.49 -17.86 16.16
CA VAL A 243 9.79 -16.42 16.26
C VAL A 243 9.91 -15.79 14.86
N PHE A 244 10.61 -16.45 13.94
CA PHE A 244 10.72 -15.97 12.55
C PHE A 244 9.39 -15.90 11.83
N THR A 245 8.54 -16.91 12.02
CA THR A 245 7.21 -16.94 11.41
C THR A 245 6.32 -15.81 11.95
N SER A 246 6.35 -15.60 13.27
CA SER A 246 5.64 -14.49 13.93
C SER A 246 6.14 -13.12 13.47
N LEU A 247 7.46 -12.95 13.29
CA LEU A 247 8.03 -11.71 12.72
C LEU A 247 7.57 -11.48 11.28
N ASN A 248 7.55 -12.52 10.43
CA ASN A 248 7.08 -12.41 9.06
C ASN A 248 5.58 -12.04 8.98
N TYR A 249 4.75 -12.58 9.88
CA TYR A 249 3.34 -12.17 9.98
C TYR A 249 3.19 -10.74 10.46
N SER A 250 3.99 -10.33 11.45
CA SER A 250 3.99 -8.96 11.97
C SER A 250 4.36 -7.96 10.87
N MET A 251 5.35 -8.27 10.03
CA MET A 251 5.72 -7.44 8.88
C MET A 251 4.61 -7.34 7.84
N SER A 252 3.93 -8.46 7.55
CA SER A 252 2.79 -8.48 6.63
C SER A 252 1.65 -7.58 7.12
N VAL A 253 1.38 -7.59 8.43
CA VAL A 253 0.40 -6.70 9.07
C VAL A 253 0.84 -5.24 8.99
N VAL A 254 2.09 -4.91 9.32
CA VAL A 254 2.60 -3.53 9.23
C VAL A 254 2.55 -2.99 7.80
N ALA A 255 2.93 -3.79 6.80
CA ALA A 255 2.83 -3.41 5.40
C ALA A 255 1.36 -3.18 4.97
N GLY A 256 0.45 -4.06 5.42
CA GLY A 256 -0.98 -3.90 5.23
C GLY A 256 -1.54 -2.63 5.87
N MET A 257 -1.13 -2.32 7.10
CA MET A 257 -1.51 -1.11 7.84
C MET A 257 -1.14 0.16 7.09
N VAL A 258 0.10 0.27 6.59
CA VAL A 258 0.54 1.45 5.82
C VAL A 258 -0.33 1.64 4.57
N SER A 259 -0.59 0.56 3.83
CA SER A 259 -1.43 0.63 2.63
C SER A 259 -2.89 1.00 2.96
N SER A 260 -3.44 0.42 4.03
CA SER A 260 -4.81 0.70 4.46
C SER A 260 -4.98 2.13 4.94
N TYR A 261 -4.02 2.65 5.70
CA TYR A 261 -4.01 4.04 6.18
C TYR A 261 -4.06 5.03 5.02
N GLN A 262 -3.16 4.88 4.03
CA GLN A 262 -3.12 5.75 2.85
C GLN A 262 -4.43 5.71 2.05
N LYS A 263 -4.98 4.50 1.83
CA LYS A 263 -6.24 4.32 1.10
C LYS A 263 -7.42 4.95 1.83
N GLU A 264 -7.46 4.87 3.15
CA GLU A 264 -8.53 5.48 3.94
C GLU A 264 -8.42 6.99 3.99
N LEU A 265 -7.21 7.53 4.16
CA LEU A 265 -6.97 8.97 4.13
C LEU A 265 -7.55 9.60 2.85
N LEU A 266 -7.29 8.98 1.69
CA LEU A 266 -7.85 9.43 0.42
C LEU A 266 -9.37 9.28 0.33
N LYS A 267 -9.96 8.20 0.88
CA LYS A 267 -11.43 8.03 0.92
C LYS A 267 -12.09 9.09 1.80
N ARG A 268 -11.51 9.36 2.96
CA ARG A 268 -11.99 10.36 3.92
C ARG A 268 -11.93 11.75 3.31
N ARG A 269 -10.81 12.11 2.68
CA ARG A 269 -10.70 13.35 1.89
C ARG A 269 -11.78 13.45 0.80
N ASN A 270 -11.98 12.41 0.00
CA ASN A 270 -13.00 12.41 -1.06
C ASN A 270 -14.42 12.50 -0.50
N PHE A 271 -14.68 11.88 0.67
CA PHE A 271 -15.96 12.00 1.36
C PHE A 271 -16.21 13.43 1.82
N VAL A 272 -15.21 14.06 2.45
CA VAL A 272 -15.30 15.44 2.94
C VAL A 272 -15.50 16.41 1.78
N LEU A 273 -14.76 16.25 0.67
CA LEU A 273 -14.98 17.02 -0.56
C LEU A 273 -16.40 16.91 -1.12
N GLY A 274 -17.08 15.79 -0.87
CA GLY A 274 -18.45 15.56 -1.31
C GLY A 274 -19.52 16.07 -0.34
N LEU A 275 -19.17 16.69 0.79
CA LEU A 275 -20.16 17.27 1.71
C LEU A 275 -20.66 18.61 1.16
N ASN A 276 -21.97 18.87 1.30
CA ASN A 276 -22.57 20.15 0.91
C ASN A 276 -22.34 21.19 2.01
N TYR A 277 -21.37 22.08 1.80
CA TYR A 277 -21.00 23.12 2.76
C TYR A 277 -21.73 24.43 2.54
N SER A 278 -22.11 24.75 1.29
CA SER A 278 -22.83 25.99 0.99
C SER A 278 -24.30 25.94 1.40
N GLY A 279 -24.89 24.74 1.51
CA GLY A 279 -26.33 24.54 1.69
C GLY A 279 -27.16 24.88 0.44
N SER A 280 -26.50 25.26 -0.66
CA SER A 280 -27.14 25.46 -1.96
C SER A 280 -27.24 24.12 -2.70
N PRO A 281 -28.36 23.84 -3.39
CA PRO A 281 -28.49 22.65 -4.24
C PRO A 281 -27.48 22.63 -5.40
N ASP A 282 -27.00 23.79 -5.85
CA ASP A 282 -26.05 23.95 -6.96
C ASP A 282 -24.58 24.17 -6.52
N ASP A 283 -24.22 23.69 -5.33
CA ASP A 283 -22.85 23.79 -4.83
C ASP A 283 -21.84 23.02 -5.71
N VAL A 284 -20.59 23.45 -5.69
CA VAL A 284 -19.46 22.75 -6.35
C VAL A 284 -19.34 21.30 -5.83
N SER A 285 -19.68 21.08 -4.56
CA SER A 285 -19.74 19.74 -3.94
C SER A 285 -20.82 18.84 -4.55
N SER A 286 -21.98 19.39 -4.97
CA SER A 286 -23.06 18.62 -5.61
C SER A 286 -22.69 18.20 -7.03
N ARG A 287 -21.82 18.97 -7.71
CA ARG A 287 -21.24 18.59 -9.01
C ARG A 287 -20.32 17.37 -8.92
N ILE A 288 -19.58 17.18 -7.82
CA ILE A 288 -18.69 16.02 -7.64
C ILE A 288 -19.48 14.69 -7.66
N HIS A 289 -20.73 14.71 -7.18
CA HIS A 289 -21.61 13.54 -7.18
C HIS A 289 -22.42 13.36 -8.47
N SER A 290 -22.27 14.26 -9.44
CA SER A 290 -22.94 14.13 -10.71
C SER A 290 -22.45 12.87 -11.45
N PRO A 291 -23.35 12.11 -12.07
CA PRO A 291 -22.99 10.88 -12.79
C PRO A 291 -21.97 11.13 -13.93
N TYR A 292 -21.85 12.36 -14.40
CA TYR A 292 -20.88 12.75 -15.43
C TYR A 292 -19.42 12.75 -14.95
N TYR A 293 -19.18 12.91 -13.63
CA TYR A 293 -17.84 12.78 -13.03
C TYR A 293 -17.57 11.38 -12.47
N ALA A 294 -18.46 10.41 -12.74
CA ALA A 294 -18.25 9.04 -12.33
C ALA A 294 -17.00 8.45 -13.01
N LYS A 295 -16.26 7.62 -12.27
CA LYS A 295 -15.02 6.99 -12.76
C LYS A 295 -15.25 6.20 -14.04
N GLU A 296 -16.38 5.50 -14.13
CA GLU A 296 -16.75 4.68 -15.29
C GLU A 296 -16.96 5.51 -16.55
N VAL A 297 -17.31 6.79 -16.38
CA VAL A 297 -17.55 7.74 -17.47
C VAL A 297 -16.24 8.41 -17.89
N LEU A 298 -15.41 8.83 -16.93
CA LEU A 298 -14.16 9.57 -17.18
C LEU A 298 -12.98 8.66 -17.58
N CYS A 299 -12.92 7.43 -17.07
CA CYS A 299 -11.81 6.51 -17.27
C CYS A 299 -12.18 5.37 -18.23
N ARG A 300 -11.17 4.78 -18.86
CA ARG A 300 -11.31 3.54 -19.62
C ARG A 300 -11.48 2.35 -18.67
N ARG A 301 -12.36 1.41 -19.02
CA ARG A 301 -12.75 0.28 -18.16
C ARG A 301 -11.58 -0.59 -17.69
N TRP A 302 -10.62 -0.86 -18.58
CA TRP A 302 -9.51 -1.79 -18.32
C TRP A 302 -8.26 -1.10 -17.81
N THR A 303 -7.79 -0.07 -18.51
CA THR A 303 -6.55 0.62 -18.13
C THR A 303 -6.74 1.58 -16.96
N GLN A 304 -7.98 1.95 -16.65
CA GLN A 304 -8.33 3.01 -15.69
C GLN A 304 -7.70 4.38 -15.98
N ALA A 305 -7.07 4.55 -17.15
CA ALA A 305 -6.58 5.82 -17.64
C ALA A 305 -7.76 6.74 -17.98
N PHE A 306 -7.60 8.05 -17.78
CA PHE A 306 -8.53 9.04 -18.29
C PHE A 306 -8.70 8.89 -19.81
N LYS A 307 -9.93 9.09 -20.29
CA LYS A 307 -10.20 9.08 -21.74
C LYS A 307 -9.47 10.23 -22.45
N HIS A 308 -9.25 11.35 -21.76
CA HIS A 308 -8.48 12.49 -22.23
C HIS A 308 -6.98 12.29 -21.96
N SER A 309 -6.16 12.22 -23.02
CA SER A 309 -4.73 11.90 -22.95
C SER A 309 -3.89 12.95 -22.22
N ASP A 310 -4.18 14.25 -22.42
CA ASP A 310 -3.41 15.31 -21.75
C ASP A 310 -3.73 15.41 -20.26
N LEU A 311 -4.97 15.13 -19.87
CA LEU A 311 -5.36 15.03 -18.47
C LEU A 311 -4.62 13.87 -17.79
N GLU A 312 -4.54 12.70 -18.45
CA GLU A 312 -3.77 11.54 -17.98
C GLU A 312 -2.29 11.91 -17.75
N ARG A 313 -1.68 12.59 -18.73
CA ARG A 313 -0.28 13.03 -18.64
C ARG A 313 -0.05 14.00 -17.47
N ARG A 314 -1.01 14.88 -17.19
CA ARG A 314 -0.95 15.80 -16.04
C ARG A 314 -1.18 15.05 -14.72
N PHE A 315 -2.11 14.11 -14.68
CA PHE A 315 -2.35 13.28 -13.51
C PHE A 315 -1.08 12.51 -13.10
N TYR A 316 -0.40 11.85 -14.05
CA TYR A 316 0.86 11.15 -13.79
C TYR A 316 1.97 12.04 -13.22
N ARG A 317 1.95 13.34 -13.51
CA ARG A 317 2.97 14.28 -13.04
C ARG A 317 2.89 14.53 -11.54
N PHE A 318 1.69 14.45 -10.94
CA PHE A 318 1.48 14.95 -9.59
C PHE A 318 0.73 14.00 -8.65
N TRP A 319 0.26 12.84 -9.12
CA TRP A 319 -0.54 11.91 -8.31
C TRP A 319 0.10 11.56 -6.95
N TYR A 320 1.43 11.40 -6.89
CA TYR A 320 2.15 11.02 -5.66
C TYR A 320 2.15 12.12 -4.58
N LEU A 321 1.83 13.37 -4.95
CA LEU A 321 1.68 14.45 -3.97
C LEU A 321 0.42 14.28 -3.13
N LEU A 322 -0.60 13.62 -3.69
CA LEU A 322 -1.87 13.36 -2.99
C LEU A 322 -1.68 12.43 -1.79
N ASP A 323 -0.68 11.55 -1.82
CA ASP A 323 -0.38 10.65 -0.71
C ASP A 323 0.32 11.37 0.47
N ALA A 324 1.13 12.39 0.17
CA ALA A 324 1.85 13.15 1.19
C ALA A 324 0.98 14.27 1.79
N ASN A 325 0.29 15.01 0.92
CA ASN A 325 -0.49 16.19 1.26
C ASN A 325 -1.87 16.04 0.61
N ALA A 326 -2.67 15.12 1.14
CA ALA A 326 -4.02 14.83 0.65
C ALA A 326 -4.93 16.08 0.65
N TYR A 327 -4.59 17.09 1.43
CA TYR A 327 -5.40 18.27 1.68
C TYR A 327 -4.90 19.54 0.97
N GLU A 328 -3.83 19.47 0.19
CA GLU A 328 -3.28 20.65 -0.49
C GLU A 328 -3.50 20.57 -2.00
N SER A 329 -3.55 21.74 -2.65
CA SER A 329 -3.66 21.80 -4.11
C SER A 329 -2.44 21.18 -4.77
N VAL A 330 -2.69 20.23 -5.67
CA VAL A 330 -1.68 19.49 -6.42
C VAL A 330 -0.79 20.41 -7.27
N ASN A 331 -1.31 21.59 -7.62
CA ASN A 331 -0.62 22.59 -8.45
C ASN A 331 0.35 23.49 -7.65
N ALA A 332 0.38 23.39 -6.31
CA ALA A 332 1.31 24.16 -5.50
C ALA A 332 2.70 23.51 -5.51
N GLY A 333 3.68 24.19 -6.14
CA GLY A 333 5.04 23.66 -6.31
C GLY A 333 5.78 23.40 -4.99
N ILE A 334 5.32 24.00 -3.88
CA ILE A 334 5.89 23.81 -2.54
C ILE A 334 5.63 22.40 -1.97
N LEU A 335 4.59 21.70 -2.43
CA LEU A 335 4.28 20.33 -2.00
C LEU A 335 5.42 19.35 -2.32
N HIS A 336 6.17 19.62 -3.38
CA HIS A 336 7.31 18.78 -3.77
C HIS A 336 8.45 18.82 -2.74
N ARG A 337 8.50 19.81 -1.85
CA ARG A 337 9.56 19.95 -0.85
C ARG A 337 9.62 18.75 0.10
N THR A 338 8.46 18.25 0.49
CA THR A 338 8.29 17.16 1.48
C THR A 338 7.77 15.88 0.85
N ALA A 339 7.59 15.83 -0.48
CA ALA A 339 7.07 14.65 -1.18
C ALA A 339 7.82 13.34 -0.85
N TYR A 340 9.15 13.40 -0.63
CA TYR A 340 9.95 12.24 -0.25
C TYR A 340 9.55 11.63 1.11
N ALA A 341 8.91 12.38 2.00
CA ALA A 341 8.49 11.90 3.31
C ALA A 341 7.42 10.81 3.21
N SER A 342 6.62 10.78 2.14
CA SER A 342 5.66 9.70 1.87
C SER A 342 6.33 8.33 1.71
N TRP A 343 7.60 8.29 1.33
CA TRP A 343 8.36 7.06 1.09
C TRP A 343 9.04 6.50 2.33
N ARG A 344 8.95 7.19 3.49
CA ARG A 344 9.59 6.75 4.73
C ARG A 344 9.10 5.38 5.18
N TYR A 345 7.78 5.15 5.16
CA TYR A 345 7.20 3.89 5.62
C TYR A 345 7.52 2.71 4.70
N PRO A 346 7.39 2.82 3.37
CA PRO A 346 7.88 1.78 2.45
C PRO A 346 9.36 1.47 2.63
N LEU A 347 10.22 2.49 2.76
CA LEU A 347 11.66 2.29 2.95
C LEU A 347 11.95 1.57 4.27
N THR A 348 11.36 2.03 5.37
CA THR A 348 11.49 1.37 6.68
C THR A 348 11.00 -0.06 6.63
N GLY A 349 9.86 -0.33 5.96
CA GLY A 349 9.34 -1.67 5.77
C GLY A 349 10.29 -2.59 5.00
N VAL A 350 10.88 -2.10 3.90
CA VAL A 350 11.88 -2.86 3.14
C VAL A 350 13.13 -3.12 3.97
N CYS A 351 13.65 -2.12 4.68
CA CYS A 351 14.82 -2.28 5.53
C CYS A 351 14.57 -3.31 6.64
N LEU A 352 13.45 -3.20 7.35
CA LEU A 352 13.05 -4.15 8.39
C LEU A 352 12.93 -5.57 7.82
N ASN A 353 12.27 -5.72 6.67
CA ASN A 353 12.13 -7.01 5.99
C ASN A 353 13.49 -7.62 5.64
N GLN A 354 14.42 -6.82 5.11
CA GLN A 354 15.77 -7.32 4.84
C GLN A 354 16.52 -7.71 6.12
N THR A 355 16.33 -6.98 7.23
CA THR A 355 16.93 -7.33 8.53
C THR A 355 16.44 -8.69 9.04
N VAL A 356 15.12 -8.96 8.97
CA VAL A 356 14.59 -10.28 9.39
C VAL A 356 15.05 -11.40 8.47
N LEU A 357 15.12 -11.13 7.16
CA LEU A 357 15.66 -12.12 6.22
C LEU A 357 17.16 -12.39 6.47
N VAL A 358 17.95 -11.38 6.85
CA VAL A 358 19.34 -11.59 7.27
C VAL A 358 19.41 -12.49 8.51
N LEU A 359 18.55 -12.24 9.50
CA LEU A 359 18.50 -13.08 10.70
C LEU A 359 18.12 -14.53 10.35
N GLN A 360 17.16 -14.71 9.44
CA GLN A 360 16.76 -16.02 8.93
C GLN A 360 17.90 -16.72 8.16
N ASP A 361 18.66 -15.98 7.37
CA ASP A 361 19.80 -16.52 6.63
C ASP A 361 20.92 -16.93 7.60
N VAL A 362 21.23 -16.13 8.63
CA VAL A 362 22.23 -16.47 9.63
C VAL A 362 21.86 -17.76 10.37
N THR A 363 20.60 -17.98 10.70
CA THR A 363 20.16 -19.19 11.40
C THR A 363 20.11 -20.42 10.49
N ASN A 364 19.65 -20.28 9.25
CA ASN A 364 19.45 -21.42 8.35
C ASN A 364 20.69 -21.80 7.53
N LEU A 365 21.59 -20.85 7.26
CA LEU A 365 22.75 -21.02 6.38
C LEU A 365 24.08 -20.89 7.12
N TYR A 366 24.06 -20.98 8.46
CA TYR A 366 25.25 -20.79 9.29
C TYR A 366 26.43 -21.65 8.81
N GLY A 367 27.58 -21.01 8.56
CA GLY A 367 28.82 -21.70 8.18
C GLY A 367 28.96 -22.05 6.70
N THR A 368 28.01 -21.65 5.85
CA THR A 368 28.07 -21.88 4.39
C THR A 368 28.58 -20.66 3.63
N THR A 369 29.25 -20.86 2.50
CA THR A 369 29.65 -19.78 1.58
C THR A 369 28.44 -19.01 1.02
N THR A 370 27.28 -19.67 0.93
CA THR A 370 26.00 -19.08 0.55
C THR A 370 25.50 -18.01 1.53
N GLN A 371 25.82 -18.11 2.83
CA GLN A 371 25.48 -17.08 3.82
C GLN A 371 26.16 -15.75 3.49
N LEU A 372 27.45 -15.78 3.16
CA LEU A 372 28.23 -14.59 2.82
C LEU A 372 27.71 -13.92 1.53
N ILE A 373 27.36 -14.72 0.53
CA ILE A 373 26.78 -14.22 -0.73
C ILE A 373 25.41 -13.56 -0.48
N SER A 374 24.54 -14.20 0.32
CA SER A 374 23.23 -13.63 0.68
C SER A 374 23.39 -12.30 1.43
N LEU A 375 24.26 -12.28 2.44
CA LEU A 375 24.54 -11.08 3.23
C LEU A 375 25.07 -9.94 2.34
N ALA A 376 25.99 -10.26 1.42
CA ALA A 376 26.56 -9.31 0.48
C ALA A 376 25.49 -8.72 -0.46
N PHE A 377 24.59 -9.53 -1.01
CA PHE A 377 23.50 -9.01 -1.85
C PHE A 377 22.51 -8.14 -1.07
N ARG A 378 22.12 -8.55 0.15
CA ARG A 378 21.16 -7.79 0.96
C ARG A 378 21.72 -6.47 1.47
N LEU A 379 22.84 -6.52 2.19
CA LEU A 379 23.44 -5.35 2.82
C LEU A 379 24.25 -4.49 1.83
N GLY A 380 24.85 -5.11 0.81
CA GLY A 380 25.70 -4.44 -0.17
C GLY A 380 24.98 -3.90 -1.40
N CYS A 381 23.86 -4.52 -1.82
CA CYS A 381 23.13 -4.10 -3.01
C CYS A 381 21.70 -3.65 -2.73
N ILE A 382 20.90 -4.48 -2.05
CA ILE A 382 19.46 -4.23 -1.89
C ILE A 382 19.21 -3.00 -1.00
N ILE A 383 19.69 -3.00 0.25
CA ILE A 383 19.47 -1.88 1.17
C ILE A 383 20.05 -0.57 0.61
N PRO A 384 21.33 -0.52 0.13
CA PRO A 384 21.88 0.69 -0.47
C PRO A 384 21.12 1.16 -1.70
N GLY A 385 20.59 0.24 -2.53
CA GLY A 385 19.75 0.57 -3.68
C GLY A 385 18.47 1.31 -3.30
N TYR A 386 17.77 0.87 -2.26
CA TYR A 386 16.57 1.55 -1.75
C TYR A 386 16.89 2.87 -1.04
N VAL A 387 18.01 2.95 -0.30
CA VAL A 387 18.49 4.21 0.29
C VAL A 387 18.86 5.22 -0.79
N PHE A 388 19.52 4.77 -1.87
CA PHE A 388 19.81 5.59 -3.04
C PHE A 388 18.53 6.10 -3.69
N LEU A 389 17.55 5.23 -3.92
CA LEU A 389 16.24 5.61 -4.46
C LEU A 389 15.56 6.72 -3.63
N PHE A 390 15.56 6.59 -2.30
CA PHE A 390 15.03 7.60 -1.39
C PHE A 390 15.83 8.92 -1.46
N ALA A 391 17.16 8.85 -1.51
CA ALA A 391 18.02 10.01 -1.66
C ALA A 391 17.80 10.73 -3.00
N SER A 392 17.63 9.99 -4.10
CA SER A 392 17.30 10.54 -5.42
C SER A 392 15.95 11.25 -5.42
N MET A 393 14.93 10.65 -4.81
CA MET A 393 13.61 11.27 -4.66
C MET A 393 13.70 12.59 -3.88
N LYS A 394 14.39 12.59 -2.73
CA LYS A 394 14.62 13.79 -1.92
C LYS A 394 15.35 14.88 -2.70
N TYR A 395 16.41 14.52 -3.43
CA TYR A 395 17.19 15.47 -4.22
C TYR A 395 16.37 16.10 -5.35
N LEU A 396 15.68 15.27 -6.15
CA LEU A 396 14.87 15.74 -7.28
C LEU A 396 13.68 16.60 -6.83
N SER A 397 13.01 16.22 -5.74
CA SER A 397 11.84 16.93 -5.23
C SER A 397 12.22 18.32 -4.68
N GLN A 398 13.33 18.41 -3.95
CA GLN A 398 13.87 19.68 -3.46
C GLN A 398 14.35 20.57 -4.59
N LEU A 399 15.07 20.01 -5.57
CA LEU A 399 15.58 20.75 -6.73
C LEU A 399 14.43 21.30 -7.60
N TYR A 400 13.35 20.53 -7.76
CA TYR A 400 12.16 21.01 -8.45
C TYR A 400 11.51 22.18 -7.70
N THR A 401 11.41 22.09 -6.36
CA THR A 401 10.85 23.15 -5.53
C THR A 401 11.69 24.43 -5.61
N THR A 402 13.02 24.33 -5.50
CA THR A 402 13.90 25.51 -5.56
C THR A 402 13.79 26.20 -6.91
N LYS A 403 13.75 25.43 -8.01
CA LYS A 403 13.57 26.00 -9.35
C LYS A 403 12.20 26.61 -9.55
N TRP A 404 11.15 26.01 -9.01
CA TRP A 404 9.81 26.59 -9.05
C TRP A 404 9.77 27.94 -8.33
N VAL A 405 10.41 28.06 -7.17
CA VAL A 405 10.56 29.32 -6.43
C VAL A 405 11.40 30.34 -7.22
N GLU A 406 12.54 29.92 -7.79
CA GLU A 406 13.45 30.76 -8.59
C GLU A 406 12.84 31.25 -9.91
N SER A 407 11.99 30.43 -10.55
CA SER A 407 11.31 30.76 -11.82
C SER A 407 10.23 31.85 -11.72
N GLY A 408 10.01 32.41 -10.52
CA GLY A 408 9.25 33.66 -10.36
C GLY A 408 7.74 33.50 -10.26
N ARG A 409 7.24 32.78 -9.24
CA ARG A 409 5.81 32.80 -8.85
C ARG A 409 5.51 33.27 -7.42
N ILE A 410 6.51 33.67 -6.63
CA ILE A 410 6.33 34.45 -5.40
C ILE A 410 7.48 35.47 -5.31
N ARG A 411 7.27 36.63 -5.93
CA ARG A 411 7.87 37.90 -5.47
C ARG A 411 6.87 38.63 -4.55
N ALA A 412 6.04 37.88 -3.83
CA ALA A 412 5.15 38.41 -2.81
C ALA A 412 5.81 38.19 -1.43
N ILE A 413 6.32 39.29 -0.89
CA ILE A 413 6.53 39.54 0.54
C ILE A 413 7.48 38.56 1.27
N PRO A 414 8.78 38.91 1.36
CA PRO A 414 9.79 38.16 2.12
C PRO A 414 9.46 38.00 3.63
N SER A 415 8.50 38.75 4.19
CA SER A 415 8.25 38.77 5.63
C SER A 415 7.38 37.64 6.19
N LEU A 416 6.73 36.82 5.36
CA LEU A 416 5.88 35.70 5.83
C LEU A 416 6.53 34.31 5.70
N ILE A 417 7.66 34.18 4.99
CA ILE A 417 8.38 32.90 4.81
C ILE A 417 9.81 32.96 5.38
N MET A 418 10.30 34.13 5.82
CA MET A 418 11.59 34.26 6.53
C MET A 418 11.46 34.10 8.05
N LYS A 419 11.09 32.91 8.52
CA LYS A 419 11.52 32.45 9.86
C LYS A 419 12.24 31.10 9.87
N SER A 420 12.35 30.39 8.75
CA SER A 420 13.15 29.16 8.68
C SER A 420 14.35 29.21 7.73
N ALA A 421 14.54 30.30 6.99
CA ALA A 421 15.64 30.43 6.02
C ALA A 421 16.92 31.05 6.61
N HIS A 422 16.84 31.63 7.82
CA HIS A 422 18.02 32.24 8.45
C HIS A 422 18.91 31.22 9.18
N GLN A 423 18.44 29.98 9.37
CA GLN A 423 19.13 28.96 10.18
C GLN A 423 19.97 27.96 9.37
N SER A 424 19.97 28.03 8.03
CA SER A 424 20.76 27.13 7.17
C SER A 424 21.96 27.77 6.49
N ARG A 425 22.35 29.00 6.85
CA ARG A 425 23.55 29.68 6.30
C ARG A 425 24.80 29.64 7.19
N HIS A 426 24.74 29.02 8.37
CA HIS A 426 25.90 28.85 9.26
C HIS A 426 26.41 27.41 9.34
N TRP A 427 26.79 26.81 8.22
CA TRP A 427 27.71 25.66 8.22
C TRP A 427 28.62 25.67 6.97
N ARG A 428 29.38 26.76 6.79
CA ARG A 428 30.64 26.68 6.03
C ARG A 428 31.71 26.17 6.99
N LYS A 429 31.84 24.84 7.12
CA LYS A 429 33.09 24.27 7.60
C LYS A 429 34.16 24.50 6.52
N GLN A 430 35.19 25.27 6.86
CA GLN A 430 36.41 25.37 6.08
C GLN A 430 37.00 23.94 5.91
N PRO A 431 37.27 23.47 4.69
CA PRO A 431 38.03 22.24 4.52
C PRO A 431 39.52 22.54 4.79
N ARG A 432 40.09 21.82 5.76
CA ARG A 432 41.54 21.71 5.94
C ARG A 432 42.18 21.23 4.63
N ARG A 433 43.25 21.91 4.24
CA ARG A 433 44.05 21.63 3.05
C ARG A 433 44.70 20.25 3.17
N GLY A 434 44.44 19.39 2.19
CA GLY A 434 45.09 18.09 2.01
C GLY A 434 45.03 17.71 0.53
N SER A 435 46.13 17.20 0.02
CA SER A 435 46.55 17.07 -1.38
C SER A 435 45.74 16.08 -2.22
N PHE A 436 44.59 16.48 -2.80
CA PHE A 436 43.97 15.77 -3.93
C PHE A 436 43.16 16.71 -4.84
N ARG A 437 43.82 17.77 -5.33
CA ARG A 437 43.19 18.92 -6.01
C ARG A 437 42.72 18.60 -7.44
N TRP A 438 43.36 17.65 -8.12
CA TRP A 438 43.09 17.35 -9.52
C TRP A 438 41.89 16.39 -9.71
N LEU A 439 41.82 15.30 -8.93
CA LEU A 439 40.67 14.37 -8.97
C LEU A 439 39.36 15.04 -8.53
N GLN A 440 39.41 15.93 -7.53
CA GLN A 440 38.24 16.69 -7.08
C GLN A 440 37.74 17.68 -8.14
N GLY A 441 38.63 18.26 -8.94
CA GLY A 441 38.30 19.19 -10.02
C GLY A 441 37.55 18.49 -11.16
N THR A 442 38.06 17.34 -11.59
CA THR A 442 37.45 16.53 -12.65
C THR A 442 36.11 15.93 -12.21
N VAL A 443 36.01 15.44 -10.98
CA VAL A 443 34.75 14.95 -10.39
C VAL A 443 33.75 16.09 -10.19
N LYS A 444 34.17 17.29 -9.77
CA LYS A 444 33.27 18.47 -9.69
C LYS A 444 32.80 18.92 -11.06
N ALA A 445 33.67 18.98 -12.05
CA ALA A 445 33.34 19.40 -13.40
C ALA A 445 32.41 18.39 -14.09
N MET A 446 32.67 17.10 -13.91
CA MET A 446 31.81 16.01 -14.38
C MET A 446 30.47 16.04 -13.65
N ARG A 447 30.43 16.20 -12.33
CA ARG A 447 29.19 16.36 -11.55
C ARG A 447 28.39 17.60 -11.97
N LYS A 448 29.06 18.70 -12.33
CA LYS A 448 28.42 19.95 -12.78
C LYS A 448 27.92 19.84 -14.23
N ARG A 449 28.62 19.12 -15.12
CA ARG A 449 28.13 18.80 -16.47
C ARG A 449 26.97 17.82 -16.40
N LEU A 450 27.10 16.75 -15.62
CA LEU A 450 26.04 15.77 -15.40
C LEU A 450 24.82 16.45 -14.78
N SER A 451 24.98 17.33 -13.77
CA SER A 451 23.85 18.06 -13.20
C SER A 451 23.21 19.01 -14.20
N LYS A 452 23.99 19.68 -15.07
CA LYS A 452 23.43 20.55 -16.13
C LYS A 452 22.71 19.78 -17.25
N THR A 453 23.15 18.56 -17.56
CA THR A 453 22.50 17.68 -18.52
C THR A 453 21.24 17.04 -17.93
N ILE A 454 21.34 16.56 -16.68
CA ILE A 454 20.21 16.10 -15.86
C ILE A 454 19.20 17.25 -15.64
N GLU A 455 19.65 18.48 -15.43
CA GLU A 455 18.79 19.67 -15.35
C GLU A 455 18.04 19.93 -16.65
N ARG A 456 18.68 19.79 -17.81
CA ARG A 456 18.01 20.06 -19.09
C ARG A 456 17.06 18.92 -19.51
N TYR A 457 17.40 17.68 -19.18
CA TYR A 457 16.64 16.50 -19.61
C TYR A 457 15.56 16.07 -18.60
N LEU A 458 15.84 16.16 -17.28
CA LEU A 458 14.94 15.70 -16.20
C LEU A 458 14.06 16.82 -15.61
N LEU A 459 14.43 18.09 -15.81
CA LEU A 459 13.67 19.27 -15.34
C LEU A 459 13.11 20.11 -16.48
N ASN A 460 12.89 19.51 -17.66
CA ASN A 460 12.02 20.12 -18.64
C ASN A 460 10.66 20.28 -17.95
N MET A 461 10.32 21.49 -17.49
CA MET A 461 9.20 21.77 -16.58
C MET A 461 7.83 21.37 -17.16
N HIS A 462 7.80 20.95 -18.42
CA HIS A 462 6.66 20.35 -19.08
C HIS A 462 6.41 18.87 -18.70
N ARG A 463 7.45 18.07 -18.38
CA ARG A 463 7.32 16.64 -18.02
C ARG A 463 7.42 16.37 -16.52
N GLY A 464 8.06 17.24 -15.74
CA GLY A 464 8.33 17.02 -14.32
C GLY A 464 9.38 15.92 -14.07
N TYR A 465 9.72 15.66 -12.80
CA TYR A 465 10.74 14.67 -12.41
C TYR A 465 10.17 13.26 -12.11
N ALA A 466 8.84 13.11 -12.16
CA ALA A 466 8.17 11.84 -11.84
C ALA A 466 8.58 10.67 -12.76
N PRO A 467 8.70 10.84 -14.10
CA PRO A 467 9.15 9.75 -14.98
C PRO A 467 10.57 9.26 -14.65
N THR A 468 11.45 10.18 -14.25
CA THR A 468 12.81 9.88 -13.80
C THR A 468 12.79 9.01 -12.55
N VAL A 469 11.96 9.39 -11.58
CA VAL A 469 11.83 8.64 -10.33
C VAL A 469 11.26 7.26 -10.62
N GLN A 470 10.25 7.14 -11.47
CA GLN A 470 9.71 5.85 -11.91
C GLN A 470 10.79 4.97 -12.55
N TYR A 471 11.61 5.52 -13.44
CA TYR A 471 12.73 4.77 -14.06
C TYR A 471 13.73 4.27 -13.01
N ILE A 472 14.15 5.13 -12.07
CA ILE A 472 15.06 4.73 -10.98
C ILE A 472 14.41 3.66 -10.10
N THR A 473 13.12 3.81 -9.76
CA THR A 473 12.36 2.81 -9.00
C THR A 473 12.32 1.48 -9.73
N SER A 474 11.99 1.47 -11.02
CA SER A 474 11.98 0.25 -11.85
C SER A 474 13.35 -0.42 -11.88
N ALA A 475 14.43 0.34 -12.05
CA ALA A 475 15.79 -0.20 -12.03
C ALA A 475 16.15 -0.86 -10.69
N VAL A 476 15.83 -0.21 -9.56
CA VAL A 476 16.11 -0.76 -8.21
C VAL A 476 15.25 -1.99 -7.94
N VAL A 477 13.98 -2.00 -8.36
CA VAL A 477 13.09 -3.16 -8.20
C VAL A 477 13.55 -4.32 -9.07
N LEU A 478 13.92 -4.08 -10.33
CA LEU A 478 14.46 -5.12 -11.21
C LEU A 478 15.77 -5.69 -10.65
N MET A 479 16.67 -4.84 -10.16
CA MET A 479 17.88 -5.30 -9.48
C MET A 479 17.56 -6.19 -8.29
N HIS A 480 16.60 -5.80 -7.45
CA HIS A 480 16.17 -6.60 -6.30
C HIS A 480 15.59 -7.96 -6.73
N ILE A 481 14.71 -7.98 -7.73
CA ILE A 481 14.12 -9.23 -8.26
C ILE A 481 15.21 -10.14 -8.84
N SER A 482 16.13 -9.59 -9.63
CA SER A 482 17.24 -10.35 -10.21
C SER A 482 18.15 -10.95 -9.14
N LEU A 483 18.49 -10.20 -8.10
CA LEU A 483 19.31 -10.67 -6.98
C LEU A 483 18.60 -11.74 -6.13
N LEU A 484 17.29 -11.63 -5.95
CA LEU A 484 16.48 -12.68 -5.32
C LEU A 484 16.41 -13.94 -6.19
N GLY A 485 16.23 -13.77 -7.50
CA GLY A 485 16.16 -14.87 -8.47
C GLY A 485 17.49 -15.63 -8.58
N THR A 486 18.62 -14.93 -8.57
CA THR A 486 19.95 -15.57 -8.54
C THR A 486 20.16 -16.32 -7.22
N HIS A 487 19.71 -15.77 -6.10
CA HIS A 487 19.78 -16.46 -4.81
C HIS A 487 18.98 -17.78 -4.80
N ALA A 488 17.79 -17.81 -5.42
CA ALA A 488 16.99 -19.02 -5.58
C ALA A 488 17.66 -20.07 -6.51
N LEU A 489 18.36 -19.62 -7.55
CA LEU A 489 19.05 -20.49 -8.52
C LEU A 489 20.35 -21.09 -8.00
N ILE A 490 21.05 -20.38 -7.11
CA ILE A 490 22.33 -20.82 -6.51
C ILE A 490 22.11 -21.87 -5.41
N HIS A 491 20.88 -22.03 -4.89
CA HIS A 491 20.56 -23.00 -3.84
C HIS A 491 20.31 -24.41 -4.43
N PRO A 492 21.20 -25.41 -4.22
CA PRO A 492 21.01 -26.77 -4.73
C PRO A 492 19.79 -27.50 -4.12
N GLY A 493 19.33 -27.08 -2.93
CA GLY A 493 18.13 -27.63 -2.28
C GLY A 493 16.81 -27.34 -3.02
N TRP A 494 16.74 -26.26 -3.80
CA TRP A 494 15.58 -25.99 -4.65
C TRP A 494 15.57 -26.86 -5.90
N ARG A 495 16.75 -27.11 -6.51
CA ARG A 495 16.89 -28.09 -7.60
C ARG A 495 16.54 -29.50 -7.13
N ALA A 496 16.93 -29.91 -5.93
CA ALA A 496 16.62 -31.23 -5.38
C ALA A 496 15.11 -31.45 -5.13
N ASN A 497 14.37 -30.43 -4.70
CA ASN A 497 12.91 -30.53 -4.52
C ASN A 497 12.14 -30.45 -5.84
N LEU A 498 12.60 -29.68 -6.82
CA LEU A 498 12.02 -29.66 -8.17
C LEU A 498 12.32 -30.94 -8.95
N THR A 499 13.52 -31.52 -8.81
CA THR A 499 13.84 -32.82 -9.41
C THR A 499 13.13 -33.97 -8.69
N LYS A 500 12.95 -33.95 -7.36
CA LYS A 500 12.07 -34.93 -6.68
C LYS A 500 10.61 -34.82 -7.13
N ALA A 501 10.09 -33.61 -7.35
CA ALA A 501 8.74 -33.40 -7.90
C ALA A 501 8.58 -33.87 -9.36
N VAL A 502 9.66 -33.84 -10.16
CA VAL A 502 9.68 -34.33 -11.55
C VAL A 502 9.95 -35.84 -11.62
N VAL A 503 10.80 -36.38 -10.73
CA VAL A 503 11.12 -37.82 -10.67
C VAL A 503 9.96 -38.64 -10.09
N CYS A 504 9.21 -38.11 -9.12
CA CYS A 504 7.94 -38.73 -8.68
C CYS A 504 6.86 -38.73 -9.78
N ARG A 505 6.99 -37.92 -10.83
CA ARG A 505 6.13 -37.98 -12.03
C ARG A 505 6.59 -39.02 -13.06
N GLY A 506 7.87 -39.41 -13.03
CA GLY A 506 8.43 -40.41 -13.94
C GLY A 506 8.18 -41.86 -13.52
N GLN A 507 8.08 -42.13 -12.21
CA GLN A 507 7.83 -43.49 -11.70
C GLN A 507 6.35 -43.90 -11.65
N ALA A 508 5.40 -42.95 -11.76
CA ALA A 508 3.96 -43.27 -11.82
C ALA A 508 3.47 -43.64 -13.23
N HIS A 509 4.32 -43.57 -14.26
CA HIS A 509 3.98 -43.92 -15.64
C HIS A 509 4.73 -45.16 -16.19
N SER A 510 5.55 -45.83 -15.37
CA SER A 510 6.27 -47.05 -15.77
C SER A 510 5.83 -48.30 -15.00
N SER A 511 4.72 -48.23 -14.27
CA SER A 511 4.07 -49.39 -13.65
C SER A 511 2.58 -49.40 -13.99
N SER A 512 2.31 -49.48 -15.28
CA SER A 512 1.06 -49.98 -15.86
C SER A 512 1.40 -51.03 -16.91
#